data_AF-A0A5S4GKA1-F1
#
_entry.id   AF-A0A5S4GKA1-F1
#
_cell.length_a   1.000
_cell.length_b   1.000
_cell.length_c   1.000
_cell.angle_alpha   90.00
_cell.angle_beta   90.00
_cell.angle_gamma   90.00
#
_symmetry.space_group_name_H-M   'P 1'
#
loop_
_entity.id
_entity.type
_entity.pdbx_description
1 polymer ?
#
loop_
_entity_poly.entity_id
_entity_poly.type
_entity_poly.pdbx_seq_one_letter_code
_entity_poly.pdbx_strand_id
1 'polypeptide(L)'
;MSSSNETLLATIEAEREIYRTFLRFFRLVDTRQFERLGEECFTPDAVIEYHLPAPHRFNGRAEFTAYMLDGPRRRQQMVAHVLGQIAIEWEAGRPSVSAYATVWHWYQANASQGDLRPADWTTIGLVEDDFEQFEGRWLIARRTVSPITGLVAAGSPPLPTAARPAAE
;
A
#
# COMPACT_ATOMS: atom_id res chain seq x y z
N MET A 1 14.37 -6.98 36.55
CA MET A 1 14.28 -7.86 35.36
C MET A 1 12.87 -7.94 34.77
N SER A 2 11.77 -7.97 35.55
CA SER A 2 10.37 -7.97 35.04
C SER A 2 10.02 -6.80 34.11
N SER A 3 10.34 -5.56 34.52
CA SER A 3 9.98 -4.35 33.78
C SER A 3 10.60 -4.26 32.37
N SER A 4 11.83 -4.78 32.18
CA SER A 4 12.46 -4.77 30.85
C SER A 4 11.81 -5.75 29.87
N ASN A 5 11.30 -6.88 30.38
CA ASN A 5 10.62 -7.88 29.56
C ASN A 5 9.20 -7.42 29.21
N GLU A 6 8.52 -6.75 30.13
CA GLU A 6 7.21 -6.14 29.89
C GLU A 6 7.28 -5.05 28.82
N THR A 7 8.30 -4.18 28.87
CA THR A 7 8.52 -3.16 27.83
C THR A 7 8.83 -3.79 26.47
N LEU A 8 9.70 -4.81 26.43
CA LEU A 8 10.02 -5.50 25.18
C LEU A 8 8.78 -6.19 24.57
N LEU A 9 7.97 -6.86 25.40
CA LEU A 9 6.75 -7.51 24.94
C LEU A 9 5.77 -6.48 24.36
N ALA A 10 5.56 -5.35 25.05
CA ALA A 10 4.70 -4.29 24.57
C ALA A 10 5.18 -3.70 23.23
N THR A 11 6.49 -3.53 23.04
CA THR A 11 7.06 -3.09 21.76
C THR A 11 6.79 -4.11 20.65
N ILE A 12 7.02 -5.40 20.90
CA ILE A 12 6.77 -6.46 19.90
C ILE A 12 5.28 -6.54 19.53
N GLU A 13 4.39 -6.40 20.51
CA GLU A 13 2.94 -6.36 20.27
C GLU A 13 2.54 -5.15 19.42
N ALA A 14 3.08 -3.98 19.73
CA ALA A 14 2.88 -2.75 18.96
C ALA A 14 3.39 -2.90 17.52
N GLU A 15 4.62 -3.37 17.32
CA GLU A 15 5.21 -3.58 15.99
C GLU A 15 4.37 -4.56 15.15
N ARG A 16 3.85 -5.62 15.77
CA ARG A 16 2.98 -6.58 15.09
C ARG A 16 1.67 -5.94 14.66
N GLU A 17 1.10 -5.06 15.47
CA GLU A 17 -0.12 -4.33 15.11
C GLU A 17 0.14 -3.31 14.01
N ILE A 18 1.21 -2.52 14.13
CA ILE A 18 1.68 -1.56 13.13
C ILE A 18 1.87 -2.24 11.77
N TYR A 19 2.58 -3.38 11.75
CA TYR A 19 2.77 -4.17 10.54
C TYR A 19 1.45 -4.65 9.93
N ARG A 20 0.49 -5.07 10.76
CA ARG A 20 -0.84 -5.47 10.30
C ARG A 20 -1.62 -4.31 9.72
N THR A 21 -1.59 -3.13 10.34
CA THR A 21 -2.24 -1.91 9.82
C THR A 21 -1.60 -1.50 8.49
N PHE A 22 -0.26 -1.49 8.42
CA PHE A 22 0.50 -1.20 7.21
C PHE A 22 0.08 -2.11 6.04
N LEU A 23 0.12 -3.43 6.22
CA LEU A 23 -0.29 -4.38 5.19
C LEU A 23 -1.79 -4.31 4.85
N ARG A 24 -2.64 -4.01 5.85
CA ARG A 24 -4.08 -3.92 5.68
C ARG A 24 -4.44 -2.82 4.70
N PHE A 25 -3.76 -1.68 4.73
CA PHE A 25 -3.96 -0.62 3.73
C PHE A 25 -3.86 -1.18 2.31
N PHE A 26 -2.74 -1.84 1.98
CA PHE A 26 -2.50 -2.32 0.61
C PHE A 26 -3.50 -3.39 0.22
N ARG A 27 -3.83 -4.30 1.16
CA ARG A 27 -4.87 -5.31 0.93
C ARG A 27 -6.23 -4.66 0.61
N LEU A 28 -6.64 -3.64 1.34
CA LEU A 28 -7.90 -2.94 1.10
C LEU A 28 -7.89 -2.22 -0.26
N VAL A 29 -6.77 -1.61 -0.64
CA VAL A 29 -6.60 -1.00 -1.97
C VAL A 29 -6.68 -2.03 -3.09
N ASP A 30 -5.92 -3.12 -3.00
CA ASP A 30 -5.85 -4.18 -4.02
C ASP A 30 -7.21 -4.89 -4.20
N THR A 31 -7.94 -5.07 -3.10
CA THR A 31 -9.30 -5.65 -3.11
C THR A 31 -10.41 -4.63 -3.30
N ARG A 32 -10.06 -3.37 -3.54
CA ARG A 32 -10.98 -2.24 -3.83
C ARG A 32 -12.03 -1.98 -2.75
N GLN A 33 -11.71 -2.30 -1.50
CA GLN A 33 -12.53 -2.02 -0.31
C GLN A 33 -12.22 -0.62 0.25
N PHE A 34 -12.39 0.39 -0.60
CA PHE A 34 -11.93 1.76 -0.33
C PHE A 34 -12.70 2.42 0.82
N GLU A 35 -13.95 2.05 1.02
CA GLU A 35 -14.81 2.55 2.11
C GLU A 35 -14.23 2.27 3.50
N ARG A 36 -13.37 1.25 3.62
CA ARG A 36 -12.76 0.82 4.88
C ARG A 36 -11.40 1.49 5.15
N LEU A 37 -10.80 2.13 4.15
CA LEU A 37 -9.41 2.62 4.23
C LEU A 37 -9.20 3.61 5.36
N GLY A 38 -10.05 4.65 5.42
CA GLY A 38 -9.92 5.69 6.41
C GLY A 38 -9.99 5.14 7.83
N GLU A 39 -11.10 4.48 8.16
CA GLU A 39 -11.38 4.01 9.52
C GLU A 39 -10.44 2.89 9.99
N GLU A 40 -9.96 2.03 9.08
CA GLU A 40 -9.12 0.91 9.47
C GLU A 40 -7.63 1.21 9.49
N CYS A 41 -7.16 2.22 8.75
CA CYS A 41 -5.74 2.44 8.56
C CYS A 41 -5.23 3.79 9.09
N PHE A 42 -6.07 4.82 9.17
CA PHE A 42 -5.61 6.19 9.43
C PHE A 42 -6.25 6.82 10.68
N THR A 43 -5.48 7.65 11.38
CA THR A 43 -6.04 8.56 12.38
C THR A 43 -7.00 9.55 11.71
N PRO A 44 -7.99 10.12 12.44
CA PRO A 44 -8.94 11.07 11.85
C PRO A 44 -8.29 12.26 11.13
N ASP A 45 -7.17 12.73 11.66
CA ASP A 45 -6.39 13.90 11.25
C ASP A 45 -5.14 13.55 10.43
N ALA A 46 -5.02 12.30 9.97
CA ALA A 46 -3.84 11.83 9.27
C ALA A 46 -3.47 12.70 8.05
N VAL A 47 -2.17 12.99 7.88
CA VAL A 47 -1.65 13.69 6.71
C VAL A 47 -1.14 12.69 5.69
N ILE A 48 -1.66 12.74 4.47
CA ILE A 48 -1.34 11.75 3.44
C ILE A 48 -0.83 12.47 2.19
N GLU A 49 0.41 12.19 1.80
CA GLU A 49 1.11 12.84 0.71
C GLU A 49 1.56 11.81 -0.33
N TYR A 50 1.14 12.01 -1.57
CA TYR A 50 1.56 11.21 -2.72
C TYR A 50 2.28 12.11 -3.70
N HIS A 51 3.51 11.77 -4.07
CA HIS A 51 4.27 12.50 -5.09
C HIS A 51 4.20 11.81 -6.47
N LEU A 52 3.24 10.89 -6.65
CA LEU A 52 3.06 10.09 -7.87
C LEU A 52 1.57 9.86 -8.19
N PRO A 53 1.17 9.95 -9.47
CA PRO A 53 1.93 10.46 -10.62
C PRO A 53 2.15 11.99 -10.58
N ALA A 54 1.48 12.68 -9.66
CA ALA A 54 1.66 14.09 -9.38
C ALA A 54 1.49 14.34 -7.86
N PRO A 55 2.05 15.43 -7.31
CA PRO A 55 1.87 15.80 -5.90
C PRO A 55 0.39 15.97 -5.52
N HIS A 56 -0.04 15.23 -4.52
CA HIS A 56 -1.34 15.35 -3.87
C HIS A 56 -1.15 15.27 -2.36
N ARG A 57 -1.92 16.06 -1.63
CA ARG A 57 -1.95 16.05 -0.17
C ARG A 57 -3.39 15.99 0.28
N PHE A 58 -3.67 15.14 1.25
CA PHE A 58 -4.96 15.01 1.92
C PHE A 58 -4.78 15.28 3.40
N ASN A 59 -5.71 16.03 4.00
CA ASN A 59 -5.71 16.39 5.41
C ASN A 59 -6.89 15.67 6.07
N GLY A 60 -6.60 14.51 6.66
CA GLY A 60 -7.55 13.66 7.34
C GLY A 60 -8.04 12.49 6.50
N ARG A 61 -8.37 11.41 7.20
CA ARG A 61 -8.78 10.13 6.58
C ARG A 61 -10.03 10.23 5.72
N ALA A 62 -10.94 11.17 6.05
CA ALA A 62 -12.20 11.35 5.33
C ALA A 62 -11.96 11.89 3.92
N GLU A 63 -11.08 12.89 3.78
CA GLU A 63 -10.72 13.47 2.49
C GLU A 63 -10.09 12.41 1.57
N PHE A 64 -9.12 11.66 2.10
CA PHE A 64 -8.48 10.58 1.36
C PHE A 64 -9.46 9.47 0.95
N THR A 65 -10.36 9.05 1.85
CA THR A 65 -11.35 8.02 1.55
C THR A 65 -12.32 8.48 0.45
N ALA A 66 -12.78 9.73 0.50
CA ALA A 66 -13.62 10.31 -0.53
C ALA A 66 -12.91 10.35 -1.89
N TYR A 67 -11.63 10.74 -1.91
CA TYR A 67 -10.81 10.70 -3.12
C TYR A 67 -10.75 9.30 -3.72
N MET A 68 -10.45 8.27 -2.90
CA MET A 68 -10.34 6.87 -3.34
C MET A 68 -11.66 6.33 -3.90
N LEU A 69 -12.80 6.71 -3.29
CA LEU A 69 -14.14 6.28 -3.71
C LEU A 69 -14.62 6.92 -5.01
N ASP A 70 -14.15 8.12 -5.36
CA ASP A 70 -14.56 8.80 -6.59
C ASP A 70 -13.58 8.57 -7.74
N GLY A 71 -12.31 8.94 -7.59
CA GLY A 71 -11.33 8.93 -8.67
C GLY A 71 -10.84 7.52 -9.01
N PRO A 72 -9.99 6.92 -8.16
CA PRO A 72 -9.42 5.58 -8.36
C PRO A 72 -10.49 4.53 -8.59
N ARG A 73 -11.59 4.51 -7.82
CA ARG A 73 -12.67 3.53 -7.99
C ARG A 73 -13.26 3.49 -9.40
N ARG A 74 -13.38 4.64 -10.08
CA ARG A 74 -13.91 4.72 -11.44
C ARG A 74 -12.86 4.42 -12.51
N ARG A 75 -11.61 4.82 -12.29
CA ARG A 75 -10.56 4.77 -13.32
C ARG A 75 -9.74 3.48 -13.29
N GLN A 76 -9.48 2.92 -12.12
CA GLN A 76 -8.69 1.72 -11.94
C GLN A 76 -9.58 0.47 -12.03
N GLN A 77 -9.14 -0.48 -12.85
CA GLN A 77 -9.73 -1.81 -12.94
C GLN A 77 -9.15 -2.71 -11.85
N MET A 78 -7.81 -2.77 -11.77
CA MET A 78 -7.05 -3.56 -10.81
C MET A 78 -5.79 -2.80 -10.39
N VAL A 79 -5.28 -3.14 -9.21
CA VAL A 79 -3.99 -2.71 -8.72
C VAL A 79 -3.39 -3.84 -7.89
N ALA A 80 -2.08 -3.98 -7.92
CA ALA A 80 -1.36 -4.93 -7.09
C ALA A 80 -0.14 -4.26 -6.48
N HIS A 81 -0.04 -4.29 -5.15
CA HIS A 81 1.12 -3.81 -4.42
C HIS A 81 2.01 -4.98 -3.99
N VAL A 82 3.26 -4.98 -4.45
CA VAL A 82 4.30 -5.91 -3.98
C VAL A 82 5.25 -5.13 -3.09
N LEU A 83 5.22 -5.46 -1.80
CA LEU A 83 6.00 -4.77 -0.78
C LEU A 83 7.33 -5.49 -0.53
N GLY A 84 8.39 -4.72 -0.29
CA GLY A 84 9.72 -5.22 0.02
C GLY A 84 10.46 -4.32 0.98
N GLN A 85 11.47 -4.89 1.65
CA GLN A 85 12.39 -4.16 2.56
C GLN A 85 11.66 -3.30 3.59
N ILE A 86 10.68 -3.91 4.29
CA ILE A 86 9.91 -3.24 5.33
C ILE A 86 10.79 -3.12 6.58
N ALA A 87 11.00 -1.90 7.06
CA ALA A 87 11.66 -1.60 8.31
C ALA A 87 10.67 -0.90 9.25
N ILE A 88 10.72 -1.27 10.54
CA ILE A 88 10.01 -0.57 11.61
C ILE A 88 11.08 0.01 12.53
N GLU A 89 11.01 1.32 12.76
CA GLU A 89 11.97 2.05 13.59
C GLU A 89 11.23 2.78 14.69
N TRP A 90 11.89 2.94 15.83
CA TRP A 90 11.35 3.68 16.98
C TRP A 90 12.27 4.84 17.31
N GLU A 91 11.74 6.05 17.22
CA GLU A 91 12.44 7.26 17.66
C GLU A 91 11.62 7.95 18.76
N ALA A 92 12.23 8.16 19.93
CA ALA A 92 11.56 8.80 21.07
C ALA A 92 10.17 8.23 21.41
N GLY A 93 9.99 6.92 21.24
CA GLY A 93 8.71 6.23 21.50
C GLY A 93 7.66 6.36 20.40
N ARG A 94 8.02 6.93 19.24
CA ARG A 94 7.17 7.04 18.06
C ARG A 94 7.64 6.04 17.01
N PRO A 95 6.78 5.09 16.60
CA PRO A 95 7.14 4.15 15.56
C PRO A 95 6.90 4.73 14.17
N SER A 96 7.82 4.44 13.27
CA SER A 96 7.69 4.68 11.84
C SER A 96 7.93 3.39 11.06
N VAL A 97 7.35 3.32 9.86
CA VAL A 97 7.55 2.24 8.90
C VAL A 97 8.05 2.83 7.60
N SER A 98 9.11 2.25 7.05
CA SER A 98 9.53 2.50 5.66
C SER A 98 9.50 1.20 4.86
N ALA A 99 9.09 1.29 3.59
CA ALA A 99 9.04 0.14 2.71
C ALA A 99 9.10 0.53 1.24
N TYR A 100 9.68 -0.33 0.43
CA TYR A 100 9.59 -0.22 -1.02
C TYR A 100 8.29 -0.89 -1.48
N ALA A 101 7.57 -0.22 -2.38
CA ALA A 101 6.36 -0.75 -3.00
C ALA A 101 6.52 -0.74 -4.51
N THR A 102 6.51 -1.93 -5.12
CA THR A 102 6.29 -2.06 -6.57
C THR A 102 4.79 -2.13 -6.82
N VAL A 103 4.26 -1.19 -7.61
CA VAL A 103 2.82 -1.08 -7.83
C VAL A 103 2.53 -1.29 -9.31
N TRP A 104 1.62 -2.23 -9.58
CA TRP A 104 1.14 -2.58 -10.91
C TRP A 104 -0.28 -2.06 -11.06
N HIS A 105 -0.54 -1.27 -12.09
CA HIS A 105 -1.83 -0.62 -12.32
C HIS A 105 -2.46 -1.11 -13.62
N TRP A 106 -3.76 -1.44 -13.55
CA TRP A 106 -4.61 -1.69 -14.71
C TRP A 106 -5.78 -0.71 -14.69
N TYR A 107 -5.98 0.02 -15.77
CA TYR A 107 -7.00 1.04 -15.94
C TYR A 107 -8.18 0.54 -16.77
N GLN A 108 -9.37 1.06 -16.46
CA GLN A 108 -10.60 0.75 -17.16
C GLN A 108 -10.54 1.10 -18.66
N ALA A 109 -9.76 2.12 -19.03
CA ALA A 109 -9.58 2.54 -20.42
C ALA A 109 -9.05 1.41 -21.33
N ASN A 110 -8.33 0.44 -20.76
CA ASN A 110 -7.72 -0.67 -21.48
C ASN A 110 -8.38 -2.03 -21.16
N ALA A 111 -9.55 -2.03 -20.51
CA ALA A 111 -10.25 -3.25 -20.11
C ALA A 111 -10.62 -4.17 -21.29
N SER A 112 -10.82 -3.61 -22.49
CA SER A 112 -11.13 -4.37 -23.71
C SER A 112 -10.01 -5.32 -24.17
N GLN A 113 -8.79 -5.16 -23.66
CA GLN A 113 -7.67 -6.05 -23.96
C GLN A 113 -7.67 -7.33 -23.09
N GLY A 114 -8.67 -7.50 -22.22
CA GLY A 114 -8.83 -8.67 -21.35
C GLY A 114 -8.07 -8.57 -20.03
N ASP A 115 -8.34 -9.54 -19.15
CA ASP A 115 -7.83 -9.53 -17.76
C ASP A 115 -6.38 -10.01 -17.62
N LEU A 116 -5.88 -10.79 -18.59
CA LEU A 116 -4.50 -11.32 -18.59
C LEU A 116 -3.50 -10.40 -19.29
N ARG A 117 -3.89 -9.16 -19.61
CA ARG A 117 -3.01 -8.20 -20.28
C ARG A 117 -1.91 -7.69 -19.34
N PRO A 118 -0.78 -7.20 -19.89
CA PRO A 118 0.24 -6.50 -19.10
C PRO A 118 -0.34 -5.30 -18.33
N ALA A 119 0.31 -4.92 -17.22
CA ALA A 119 -0.07 -3.71 -16.50
C ALA A 119 0.08 -2.47 -17.38
N ASP A 120 -0.88 -1.54 -17.26
CA ASP A 120 -0.90 -0.29 -18.01
C ASP A 120 0.16 0.69 -17.49
N TRP A 121 0.52 0.58 -16.21
CA TRP A 121 1.57 1.38 -15.59
C TRP A 121 2.20 0.62 -14.42
N THR A 122 3.52 0.72 -14.27
CA THR A 122 4.27 0.16 -13.13
C THR A 122 5.22 1.20 -12.56
N THR A 123 5.26 1.29 -11.23
CA THR A 123 6.14 2.20 -10.49
C THR A 123 6.79 1.49 -9.30
N ILE A 124 7.95 1.97 -8.86
CA ILE A 124 8.54 1.60 -7.58
C ILE A 124 8.65 2.88 -6.74
N GLY A 125 7.95 2.90 -5.62
CA GLY A 125 7.97 4.00 -4.66
C GLY A 125 8.50 3.59 -3.31
N LEU A 126 8.88 4.59 -2.53
CA LEU A 126 9.08 4.49 -1.08
C LEU A 126 7.78 4.90 -0.39
N VAL A 127 7.33 4.09 0.54
CA VAL A 127 6.24 4.40 1.46
C VAL A 127 6.86 4.63 2.84
N GLU A 128 6.58 5.78 3.42
CA GLU A 128 7.05 6.19 4.74
C GLU A 128 5.82 6.56 5.58
N ASP A 129 5.60 5.82 6.66
CA ASP A 129 4.44 5.98 7.54
C ASP A 129 4.89 6.26 8.97
N ASP A 130 4.29 7.26 9.59
CA ASP A 130 4.38 7.46 11.04
C ASP A 130 3.09 6.98 11.70
N PHE A 131 3.23 6.28 12.83
CA PHE A 131 2.12 5.66 13.53
C PHE A 131 1.86 6.32 14.88
N GLU A 132 0.58 6.40 15.25
CA GLU A 132 0.13 6.84 16.56
C GLU A 132 -0.96 5.92 17.11
N GLN A 133 -1.05 5.86 18.44
CA GLN A 133 -2.18 5.18 19.09
C GLN A 133 -3.42 6.05 19.03
N PHE A 134 -4.49 5.49 18.49
CA PHE A 134 -5.82 6.08 18.47
C PHE A 134 -6.84 5.03 18.88
N GLU A 135 -7.59 5.31 19.95
CA GLU A 135 -8.61 4.38 20.49
C GLU A 135 -8.08 2.95 20.76
N GLY A 136 -6.84 2.86 21.27
CA GLY A 136 -6.19 1.58 21.57
C GLY A 136 -5.70 0.81 20.35
N ARG A 137 -5.65 1.45 19.17
CA ARG A 137 -5.13 0.88 17.93
C ARG A 137 -3.95 1.68 17.39
N TRP A 138 -2.99 1.01 16.79
CA TRP A 138 -1.91 1.67 16.05
C TRP A 138 -2.36 1.99 14.62
N LEU A 139 -2.54 3.27 14.33
CA LEU A 139 -2.99 3.79 13.03
C LEU A 139 -1.95 4.72 12.42
N ILE A 140 -2.00 4.85 11.10
CA ILE A 140 -1.12 5.75 10.33
C ILE A 140 -1.58 7.19 10.59
N ALA A 141 -0.70 8.00 11.17
CA ALA A 141 -0.91 9.43 11.40
C ALA A 141 -0.29 10.29 10.28
N ARG A 142 0.74 9.77 9.63
CA ARG A 142 1.32 10.39 8.44
C ARG A 142 1.70 9.33 7.43
N ARG A 143 1.46 9.60 6.15
CA ARG A 143 1.98 8.81 5.05
C ARG A 143 2.60 9.72 4.01
N THR A 144 3.80 9.38 3.58
CA THR A 144 4.45 9.96 2.40
C THR A 144 4.76 8.84 1.41
N VAL A 145 4.42 9.06 0.14
CA VAL A 145 4.74 8.14 -0.95
C VAL A 145 5.51 8.90 -2.03
N SER A 146 6.76 8.51 -2.25
CA SER A 146 7.69 9.16 -3.19
C SER A 146 8.21 8.16 -4.23
N PRO A 147 8.57 8.60 -5.45
CA PRO A 147 9.26 7.72 -6.40
C PRO A 147 10.68 7.46 -5.94
N ILE A 148 11.15 6.23 -6.08
CA ILE A 148 12.59 5.94 -6.03
C ILE A 148 13.17 5.76 -7.44
N THR A 149 12.32 5.55 -8.44
CA THR A 149 12.72 5.43 -9.84
C THR A 149 11.59 5.94 -10.75
N GLY A 150 11.88 6.08 -12.05
CA GLY A 150 10.95 6.52 -13.08
C GLY A 150 9.93 5.44 -13.47
N LEU A 151 9.52 5.40 -14.75
CA LEU A 151 8.67 4.32 -15.27
C LEU A 151 9.51 3.04 -15.43
N VAL A 152 9.18 1.97 -14.70
CA VAL A 152 10.15 0.89 -14.43
C VAL A 152 9.90 -0.43 -15.18
N ALA A 153 8.80 -0.60 -15.92
CA ALA A 153 8.53 -1.89 -16.57
C ALA A 153 7.89 -1.80 -17.96
N ALA A 154 8.42 -2.64 -18.87
CA ALA A 154 7.79 -3.13 -20.10
C ALA A 154 8.28 -4.56 -20.34
N GLY A 155 7.41 -5.47 -20.81
CA GLY A 155 7.77 -6.84 -21.10
C GLY A 155 6.65 -7.62 -21.78
N SER A 156 7.00 -8.68 -22.51
CA SER A 156 6.04 -9.59 -23.15
C SER A 156 6.18 -10.99 -22.58
N PRO A 157 5.08 -11.72 -22.32
CA PRO A 157 5.17 -13.12 -21.94
C PRO A 157 5.79 -13.93 -23.09
N PRO A 158 6.51 -15.03 -22.81
CA PRO A 158 6.94 -15.95 -23.85
C PRO A 158 5.71 -16.52 -24.58
N LEU A 159 5.84 -16.79 -25.88
CA LEU A 159 4.79 -17.45 -26.65
C LEU A 159 4.41 -18.78 -25.96
N PRO A 160 3.11 -19.13 -25.86
CA PRO A 160 2.70 -20.41 -25.31
C PRO A 160 3.44 -21.54 -26.02
N THR A 161 4.11 -22.41 -25.26
CA THR A 161 4.70 -23.61 -25.84
C THR A 161 3.54 -24.48 -26.34
N ALA A 162 3.55 -24.85 -27.62
CA ALA A 162 2.56 -25.77 -28.17
C ALA A 162 2.48 -27.00 -27.27
N ALA A 163 1.27 -27.32 -26.79
CA ALA A 163 1.04 -28.49 -25.97
C ALA A 163 1.63 -29.71 -26.68
N ARG A 164 2.47 -30.47 -25.99
CA ARG A 164 2.99 -31.74 -26.52
C ARG A 164 1.77 -32.59 -26.91
N PRO A 165 1.65 -33.08 -28.15
CA PRO A 165 0.57 -33.98 -28.50
C PRO A 165 0.59 -35.16 -27.53
N ALA A 166 -0.60 -35.56 -27.06
CA ALA A 166 -0.75 -36.76 -26.26
C ALA A 166 -0.11 -37.92 -27.03
N ALA A 167 0.74 -38.69 -26.35
CA ALA A 167 1.29 -39.91 -26.95
C ALA A 167 0.12 -40.88 -27.18
N GLU A 168 -0.03 -41.34 -28.42
CA GLU A 168 -0.89 -42.48 -28.79
C GLU A 168 -0.38 -43.78 -28.17
#